data_AF-A0A2K4KML2-F1
#
_entry.id   AF-A0A2K4KML2-F1
#
_cell.length_a   1.000
_cell.length_b   1.000
_cell.length_c   1.000
_cell.angle_alpha   90.00
_cell.angle_beta   90.00
_cell.angle_gamma   90.00
#
_symmetry.space_group_name_H-M   'P 1'
#
loop_
_entity.id
_entity.type
_entity.pdbx_description
1 polymer ?
#
loop_
_entity_poly.entity_id
_entity_poly.type
_entity_poly.pdbx_seq_one_letter_code
_entity_poly.pdbx_strand_id
1 'polypeptide(L)'
;MHHGVQAGGGGDLGRQTTNESRSDVENQAVVSTRPQADGFHRVGDLWHIEPAHDTSEQLRSAIFNLAQRLASYAGQTDSVVEQLDGLGYALRMESLELSSPRVTGIQLLLTALMRAHDEVNWEDRHQLPAALFGQLLIGVYEVPINDRPALNTGLERLPDEQLIQLFRLIRLARRLIEKMLEPSLAPPEALS
;
A
#
# COMPACT_ATOMS: atom_id res chain seq x y z
N MET A 1 -44.86 25.29 -46.01
CA MET A 1 -43.85 25.88 -46.92
C MET A 1 -43.64 27.32 -46.49
N HIS A 2 -42.52 27.63 -45.82
CA HIS A 2 -42.03 29.00 -45.69
C HIS A 2 -40.51 28.91 -45.64
N HIS A 3 -39.89 29.42 -46.70
CA HIS A 3 -38.46 29.64 -46.83
C HIS A 3 -38.28 31.11 -47.19
N GLY A 4 -37.23 31.70 -46.65
CA GLY A 4 -36.85 33.10 -46.86
C GLY A 4 -35.95 33.50 -45.70
N VAL A 5 -34.86 34.23 -45.86
CA VAL A 5 -34.30 35.10 -46.92
C VAL A 5 -32.83 35.28 -46.47
N GLN A 6 -31.80 35.07 -47.33
CA GLN A 6 -30.96 36.11 -47.99
C GLN A 6 -30.43 37.21 -47.03
N ALA A 7 -29.26 37.83 -47.15
CA ALA A 7 -28.15 37.84 -48.12
C ALA A 7 -27.07 38.80 -47.58
N GLY A 8 -25.90 38.81 -48.24
CA GLY A 8 -25.01 39.98 -48.32
C GLY A 8 -23.68 39.80 -47.57
N GLY A 9 -22.50 39.94 -48.16
CA GLY A 9 -22.12 40.46 -49.48
C GLY A 9 -21.00 41.50 -49.32
N GLY A 10 -19.88 41.30 -50.05
CA GLY A 10 -18.75 42.26 -50.21
C GLY A 10 -17.68 42.15 -49.12
N GLY A 11 -16.39 41.93 -49.36
CA GLY A 11 -15.55 42.13 -50.54
C GLY A 11 -14.64 43.33 -50.30
N ASP A 12 -13.32 43.12 -50.09
CA ASP A 12 -12.24 43.93 -50.70
C ASP A 12 -10.84 43.34 -50.39
N LEU A 13 -9.94 43.56 -51.35
CA LEU A 13 -8.55 43.12 -51.46
C LEU A 13 -7.58 44.00 -50.65
N GLY A 14 -6.43 43.41 -50.26
CA GLY A 14 -5.14 44.06 -50.55
C GLY A 14 -4.22 44.43 -49.38
N ARG A 15 -3.18 43.60 -49.20
CA ARG A 15 -1.77 43.92 -48.88
C ARG A 15 -1.44 44.87 -47.71
N GLN A 16 -0.69 44.39 -46.72
CA GLN A 16 0.64 44.95 -46.38
C GLN A 16 1.44 44.12 -45.35
N THR A 17 2.74 44.29 -45.47
CA THR A 17 3.87 43.61 -44.82
C THR A 17 4.32 44.35 -43.56
N THR A 18 4.89 43.60 -42.60
CA THR A 18 5.96 44.01 -41.66
C THR A 18 5.64 45.14 -40.66
N ASN A 19 5.67 44.87 -39.35
CA ASN A 19 6.82 45.17 -38.48
C ASN A 19 6.52 44.90 -36.99
N GLU A 20 7.59 44.67 -36.24
CA GLU A 20 7.71 44.45 -34.79
C GLU A 20 6.80 45.30 -33.89
N SER A 21 6.41 44.73 -32.74
CA SER A 21 6.51 45.43 -31.45
C SER A 21 6.64 44.42 -30.31
N ARG A 22 7.80 44.52 -29.65
CA ARG A 22 8.18 43.93 -28.36
C ARG A 22 7.23 44.32 -27.22
N SER A 23 7.44 43.62 -26.12
CA SER A 23 7.29 43.98 -24.70
C SER A 23 5.96 43.71 -24.00
N ASP A 24 6.04 42.71 -23.12
CA ASP A 24 5.63 42.78 -21.71
C ASP A 24 4.16 43.06 -21.40
N VAL A 25 3.40 41.98 -21.24
CA VAL A 25 2.36 41.91 -20.20
C VAL A 25 2.67 40.71 -19.34
N GLU A 26 3.48 40.98 -18.33
CA GLU A 26 3.55 40.26 -17.07
C GLU A 26 2.15 39.98 -16.51
N ASN A 27 2.12 39.04 -15.58
CA ASN A 27 1.08 38.89 -14.56
C ASN A 27 -0.18 38.11 -14.97
N GLN A 28 0.01 36.90 -15.50
CA GLN A 28 -0.97 35.84 -15.23
C GLN A 28 -0.75 35.38 -13.78
N ALA A 29 -1.42 36.07 -12.86
CA ALA A 29 -1.52 35.70 -11.47
C ALA A 29 -1.96 34.23 -11.39
N VAL A 30 -1.02 33.38 -11.00
CA VAL A 30 -1.30 32.01 -10.59
C VAL A 30 -2.21 32.14 -9.37
N VAL A 31 -3.52 32.03 -9.62
CA VAL A 31 -4.52 31.88 -8.58
C VAL A 31 -4.04 30.69 -7.76
N SER A 32 -3.51 31.00 -6.58
CA SER A 32 -3.04 30.04 -5.61
C SER A 32 -4.26 29.25 -5.17
N THR A 33 -4.53 28.15 -5.86
CA THR A 33 -5.44 27.12 -5.36
C THR A 33 -4.78 26.60 -4.10
N ARG A 34 -5.40 26.91 -2.95
CA ARG A 34 -5.01 26.33 -1.67
C ARG A 34 -4.96 24.81 -1.86
N PRO A 35 -3.90 24.11 -1.44
CA PRO A 35 -3.90 22.66 -1.46
C PRO A 35 -5.05 22.22 -0.56
N GLN A 36 -6.09 21.64 -1.15
CA GLN A 36 -7.00 20.79 -0.43
C GLN A 36 -6.12 19.73 0.23
N ALA A 37 -6.26 19.55 1.55
CA ALA A 37 -5.57 18.52 2.31
C ALA A 37 -6.14 17.14 1.93
N ASP A 38 -5.94 16.74 0.68
CA ASP A 38 -6.06 15.35 0.28
C ASP A 38 -4.78 14.67 0.75
N GLY A 39 -4.94 13.65 1.59
CA GLY A 39 -3.87 12.83 2.14
C GLY A 39 -3.13 12.04 1.06
N PHE A 40 -2.41 12.75 0.18
CA PHE A 40 -1.48 12.14 -0.75
C PHE A 40 -0.31 11.58 0.06
N HIS A 41 -0.35 10.28 0.33
CA HIS A 41 0.82 9.54 0.74
C HIS A 41 1.91 9.77 -0.31
N ARG A 42 3.03 10.39 0.09
CA ARG A 42 4.13 10.64 -0.83
C ARG A 42 4.72 9.29 -1.22
N VAL A 43 5.27 9.17 -2.43
CA VAL A 43 6.02 7.96 -2.83
C VAL A 43 7.10 7.60 -1.79
N GLY A 44 7.69 8.61 -1.15
CA GLY A 44 8.62 8.44 -0.02
C GLY A 44 8.01 7.67 1.16
N ASP A 45 6.71 7.80 1.40
CA ASP A 45 6.02 7.07 2.45
C ASP A 45 5.94 5.56 2.18
N LEU A 46 6.01 5.09 0.94
CA LEU A 46 6.02 3.64 0.68
C LEU A 46 7.44 3.06 0.73
N TRP A 47 8.42 3.85 0.26
CA TRP A 47 9.76 3.33 -0.08
C TRP A 47 10.86 3.73 0.90
N HIS A 48 10.73 4.84 1.61
CA HIS A 48 11.75 5.31 2.54
C HIS A 48 11.62 4.59 3.89
N ILE A 49 12.51 3.64 4.12
CA ILE A 49 12.81 3.18 5.47
C ILE A 49 13.94 4.07 5.96
N GLU A 50 13.69 4.85 7.02
CA GLU A 50 14.76 5.65 7.61
C GLU A 50 15.95 4.75 7.97
N PRO A 51 17.18 5.14 7.59
CA PRO A 51 18.39 4.40 7.97
C PRO A 51 18.50 4.18 9.48
N ALA A 52 17.85 5.02 10.29
CA ALA A 52 17.80 4.97 11.76
C ALA A 52 17.29 3.64 12.38
N HIS A 53 16.77 2.70 11.58
CA HIS A 53 16.44 1.34 12.00
C HIS A 53 17.51 0.35 11.53
N ASP A 54 18.74 0.47 12.05
CA ASP A 54 19.87 -0.38 11.63
C ASP A 54 20.19 -1.53 12.59
N THR A 55 19.60 -1.54 13.78
CA THR A 55 19.70 -2.67 14.70
C THR A 55 18.50 -3.59 14.55
N SER A 56 18.69 -4.88 14.83
CA SER A 56 17.61 -5.87 14.79
C SER A 56 16.48 -5.51 15.75
N GLU A 57 16.82 -4.92 16.91
CA GLU A 57 15.90 -4.45 17.95
C GLU A 57 15.02 -3.31 17.45
N GLN A 58 15.62 -2.29 16.81
CA GLN A 58 14.86 -1.18 16.23
C GLN A 58 13.94 -1.64 15.10
N LEU A 59 14.40 -2.58 14.27
CA LEU A 59 13.58 -3.16 13.21
C LEU A 59 12.38 -3.93 13.79
N ARG A 60 12.59 -4.77 14.81
CA ARG A 60 11.52 -5.50 15.50
C ARG A 60 10.49 -4.56 16.12
N SER A 61 10.94 -3.52 16.83
CA SER A 61 10.02 -2.54 17.41
C SER A 61 9.23 -1.77 16.34
N ALA A 62 9.86 -1.41 15.22
CA ALA A 62 9.16 -0.76 14.11
C ALA A 62 8.13 -1.69 13.43
N ILE A 63 8.45 -2.99 13.27
CA ILE A 63 7.54 -4.01 12.76
C ILE A 63 6.36 -4.19 13.73
N PHE A 64 6.62 -4.32 15.04
CA PHE A 64 5.58 -4.39 16.07
C PHE A 64 4.61 -3.21 15.99
N ASN A 65 5.13 -1.98 15.92
CA ASN A 65 4.31 -0.78 15.83
C ASN A 65 3.42 -0.78 14.57
N LEU A 66 3.88 -1.32 13.45
CA LEU A 66 3.07 -1.47 12.25
C LEU A 66 2.01 -2.57 12.40
N ALA A 67 2.36 -3.71 12.98
CA ALA A 67 1.41 -4.79 13.26
C ALA A 67 0.30 -4.30 14.21
N GLN A 68 0.64 -3.54 15.25
CA GLN A 68 -0.32 -2.95 16.17
C GLN A 68 -1.24 -1.94 15.47
N ARG A 69 -0.74 -1.11 14.55
CA ARG A 69 -1.58 -0.19 13.75
C ARG A 69 -2.55 -0.93 12.83
N LEU A 70 -2.10 -2.01 12.20
CA LEU A 70 -2.97 -2.89 11.40
C LEU A 70 -4.06 -3.52 12.28
N ALA A 71 -3.71 -4.00 13.47
CA ALA A 71 -4.67 -4.56 14.42
C ALA A 71 -5.64 -3.49 14.96
N SER A 72 -5.16 -2.27 15.21
CA SER A 72 -5.99 -1.13 15.62
C SER A 72 -7.05 -0.78 14.59
N TYR A 73 -6.77 -0.93 13.29
CA TYR A 73 -7.77 -0.72 12.25
C TYR A 73 -8.94 -1.73 12.37
N ALA A 74 -8.68 -2.93 12.87
CA ALA A 74 -9.69 -3.94 13.21
C ALA A 74 -10.28 -3.79 14.63
N GLY A 75 -9.87 -2.76 15.40
CA GLY A 75 -10.27 -2.61 16.80
C GLY A 75 -9.64 -3.64 17.73
N GLN A 76 -8.54 -4.28 17.30
CA GLN A 76 -7.88 -5.39 17.99
C GLN A 76 -6.44 -5.03 18.40
N THR A 77 -6.16 -3.77 18.74
CA THR A 77 -4.80 -3.29 19.12
C THR A 77 -4.13 -4.22 20.14
N ASP A 78 -4.88 -4.65 21.15
CA ASP A 78 -4.36 -5.48 22.24
C ASP A 78 -4.08 -6.92 21.82
N SER A 79 -4.49 -7.37 20.63
CA SER A 79 -4.20 -8.72 20.16
C SER A 79 -2.72 -8.89 19.76
N VAL A 80 -2.01 -7.80 19.49
CA VAL A 80 -0.59 -7.80 19.11
C VAL A 80 0.27 -7.54 20.35
N VAL A 81 1.23 -8.43 20.59
CA VAL A 81 2.17 -8.35 21.72
C VAL A 81 3.58 -8.13 21.20
N GLU A 82 4.32 -7.18 21.77
CA GLU A 82 5.72 -6.96 21.43
C GLU A 82 6.56 -8.18 21.83
N GLN A 83 7.52 -8.53 20.98
CA GLN A 83 8.47 -9.61 21.20
C GLN A 83 9.89 -9.16 20.85
N LEU A 84 10.88 -9.77 21.51
CA LEU A 84 12.30 -9.51 21.24
C LEU A 84 12.87 -10.42 20.16
N ASP A 85 12.15 -11.47 19.78
CA ASP A 85 12.53 -12.48 18.81
C ASP A 85 11.66 -12.42 17.54
N GLY A 86 11.95 -13.32 16.59
CA GLY A 86 11.24 -13.41 15.32
C GLY A 86 11.15 -12.06 14.61
N LEU A 87 9.93 -11.69 14.21
CA LEU A 87 9.61 -10.40 13.58
C LEU A 87 9.39 -9.25 14.56
N GLY A 88 9.40 -9.50 15.87
CA GLY A 88 9.16 -8.49 16.89
C GLY A 88 7.75 -8.44 17.47
N TYR A 89 6.86 -9.35 17.08
CA TYR A 89 5.53 -9.45 17.67
C TYR A 89 4.98 -10.89 17.67
N ALA A 90 3.97 -11.12 18.53
CA ALA A 90 3.12 -12.30 18.56
C ALA A 90 1.63 -11.91 18.59
N LEU A 91 0.74 -12.85 18.28
CA LEU A 91 -0.72 -12.64 18.36
C LEU A 91 -1.33 -13.42 19.52
N ARG A 92 -2.20 -12.78 20.31
CA ARG A 92 -2.98 -13.47 21.35
C ARG A 92 -4.09 -14.30 20.71
N MET A 93 -3.99 -15.62 20.84
CA MET A 93 -4.99 -16.57 20.32
C MET A 93 -6.31 -16.53 21.10
N GLU A 94 -6.30 -16.05 22.34
CA GLU A 94 -7.44 -16.06 23.26
C GLU A 94 -8.49 -14.97 22.96
N SER A 95 -8.16 -14.00 22.10
CA SER A 95 -9.04 -12.88 21.71
C SER A 95 -9.65 -13.04 20.31
N LEU A 96 -9.63 -14.26 19.76
CA LEU A 96 -10.10 -14.57 18.40
C LEU A 96 -11.63 -14.64 18.29
N GLU A 97 -12.33 -13.64 18.83
CA GLU A 97 -13.69 -13.37 18.35
C GLU A 97 -13.57 -12.78 16.93
N LEU A 98 -13.48 -13.67 15.94
CA LEU A 98 -13.56 -13.37 14.50
C LEU A 98 -14.97 -12.87 14.16
N SER A 99 -15.26 -11.68 14.68
CA SER A 99 -16.58 -11.07 14.76
C SER A 99 -16.91 -10.22 13.53
N SER A 100 -15.88 -9.87 12.72
CA SER A 100 -16.07 -9.13 11.48
C SER A 100 -15.11 -9.57 10.37
N PRO A 101 -15.49 -9.42 9.08
CA PRO A 101 -14.61 -9.55 7.92
C PRO A 101 -13.26 -8.87 8.05
N ARG A 102 -13.24 -7.69 8.67
CA ARG A 102 -12.03 -6.90 8.90
C ARG A 102 -11.07 -7.59 9.85
N VAL A 103 -11.61 -8.01 11.01
CA VAL A 103 -10.85 -8.69 12.06
C VAL A 103 -10.24 -9.97 11.50
N THR A 104 -11.03 -10.76 10.77
CA THR A 104 -10.55 -11.97 10.10
C THR A 104 -9.45 -11.66 9.09
N GLY A 105 -9.63 -10.64 8.26
CA GLY A 105 -8.65 -10.25 7.26
C GLY A 105 -7.29 -9.84 7.85
N ILE A 106 -7.32 -8.95 8.84
CA ILE A 106 -6.10 -8.48 9.53
C ILE A 106 -5.43 -9.63 10.28
N GLN A 107 -6.19 -10.48 10.95
CA GLN A 107 -5.63 -11.61 11.68
C GLN A 107 -4.95 -12.61 10.74
N LEU A 108 -5.59 -13.00 9.64
CA LEU A 108 -5.00 -13.89 8.65
C LEU A 108 -3.70 -13.32 8.08
N LEU A 109 -3.68 -12.02 7.80
CA LEU A 109 -2.52 -11.32 7.27
C LEU A 109 -1.35 -11.32 8.25
N LEU A 110 -1.57 -10.93 9.50
CA LEU A 110 -0.52 -10.90 10.53
C LEU A 110 -0.02 -12.30 10.86
N THR A 111 -0.92 -13.29 10.99
CA THR A 111 -0.54 -14.69 11.19
C THR A 111 0.32 -15.23 10.05
N ALA A 112 -0.04 -14.94 8.79
CA ALA A 112 0.72 -15.38 7.63
C ALA A 112 2.14 -14.80 7.61
N LEU A 113 2.32 -13.53 8.03
CA LEU A 113 3.62 -12.87 8.05
C LEU A 113 4.57 -13.45 9.10
N MET A 114 4.06 -13.86 10.27
CA MET A 114 4.87 -14.49 11.31
C MET A 114 5.44 -15.85 10.93
N ARG A 115 4.99 -16.46 9.81
CA ARG A 115 5.28 -17.86 9.47
C ARG A 115 4.93 -18.81 10.61
N ALA A 116 3.91 -18.47 11.41
CA ALA A 116 3.45 -19.23 12.59
C ALA A 116 3.02 -20.67 12.29
N HIS A 117 3.04 -21.07 11.01
CA HIS A 117 2.68 -22.39 10.50
C HIS A 117 3.81 -23.05 9.68
N ASP A 118 5.08 -22.65 9.82
CA ASP A 118 6.18 -23.30 9.09
C ASP A 118 6.30 -24.81 9.36
N GLU A 119 5.97 -25.23 10.58
CA GLU A 119 5.98 -26.65 11.02
C GLU A 119 4.74 -27.44 10.56
N VAL A 120 3.77 -26.78 9.93
CA VAL A 120 2.58 -27.45 9.40
C VAL A 120 2.94 -28.27 8.16
N ASN A 121 2.43 -29.50 8.10
CA ASN A 121 2.67 -30.44 6.99
C ASN A 121 2.27 -29.80 5.66
N TRP A 122 3.01 -30.06 4.58
CA TRP A 122 2.84 -29.34 3.31
C TRP A 122 1.41 -29.46 2.74
N GLU A 123 0.74 -30.59 3.00
CA GLU A 123 -0.65 -30.84 2.59
C GLU A 123 -1.61 -29.89 3.30
N ASP A 124 -1.34 -29.56 4.56
CA ASP A 124 -2.10 -28.63 5.38
C ASP A 124 -1.71 -27.16 5.10
N ARG A 125 -0.61 -26.88 4.36
CA ARG A 125 -0.20 -25.51 3.99
C ARG A 125 -1.13 -24.83 2.97
N HIS A 126 -2.12 -25.53 2.42
CA HIS A 126 -3.18 -24.95 1.57
C HIS A 126 -4.16 -24.03 2.34
N GLN A 127 -3.83 -23.64 3.58
CA GLN A 127 -4.67 -22.96 4.56
C GLN A 127 -5.21 -21.59 4.15
N LEU A 128 -4.59 -20.89 3.20
CA LEU A 128 -5.19 -19.69 2.61
C LEU A 128 -5.56 -19.94 1.14
N PRO A 129 -6.86 -20.10 0.82
CA PRO A 129 -7.33 -19.93 -0.54
C PRO A 129 -6.77 -18.64 -1.14
N ALA A 130 -6.12 -18.72 -2.30
CA ALA A 130 -5.54 -17.55 -2.98
C ALA A 130 -6.57 -16.42 -3.21
N ALA A 131 -7.86 -16.78 -3.27
CA ALA A 131 -8.98 -15.87 -3.34
C ALA A 131 -9.11 -14.94 -2.10
N LEU A 132 -8.73 -15.40 -0.90
CA LEU A 132 -8.72 -14.57 0.31
C LEU A 132 -7.72 -13.44 0.16
N PHE A 133 -6.53 -13.74 -0.33
CA PHE A 133 -5.47 -12.76 -0.54
C PHE A 133 -5.86 -11.76 -1.64
N GLY A 134 -6.39 -12.25 -2.77
CA GLY A 134 -6.91 -11.40 -3.84
C GLY A 134 -7.98 -10.43 -3.33
N GLN A 135 -8.94 -10.92 -2.54
CA GLN A 135 -9.99 -10.07 -2.00
C GLN A 135 -9.50 -9.04 -0.99
N LEU A 136 -8.55 -9.39 -0.10
CA LEU A 136 -7.98 -8.45 0.85
C LEU A 136 -7.25 -7.29 0.17
N LEU A 137 -6.54 -7.54 -0.93
CA LEU A 137 -5.74 -6.52 -1.60
C LEU A 137 -6.51 -5.74 -2.67
N ILE A 138 -7.31 -6.45 -3.47
CA ILE A 138 -7.92 -5.93 -4.69
C ILE A 138 -9.42 -5.69 -4.50
N GLY A 139 -10.05 -6.43 -3.59
CA GLY A 139 -11.49 -6.44 -3.39
C GLY A 139 -12.18 -7.56 -4.18
N VAL A 140 -13.52 -7.52 -4.20
CA VAL A 140 -14.32 -8.53 -4.90
C VAL A 140 -14.22 -8.31 -6.41
N TYR A 141 -13.87 -9.36 -7.15
CA TYR A 141 -14.02 -9.37 -8.60
C TYR A 141 -15.48 -9.61 -8.94
N GLU A 142 -16.24 -8.56 -9.22
CA GLU A 142 -17.65 -8.68 -9.66
C GLU A 142 -17.76 -9.23 -11.10
N VAL A 143 -16.66 -9.20 -11.87
CA VAL A 143 -16.61 -9.68 -13.25
C VAL A 143 -16.13 -11.13 -13.28
N PRO A 144 -16.94 -12.07 -13.81
CA PRO A 144 -16.53 -13.46 -14.03
C PRO A 144 -15.29 -13.54 -14.92
N ILE A 145 -14.30 -14.34 -14.53
CA ILE A 145 -13.13 -14.65 -15.36
C ILE A 145 -13.29 -16.08 -15.85
N ASN A 146 -13.34 -16.28 -17.17
CA ASN A 146 -13.39 -17.61 -17.82
C ASN A 146 -14.50 -18.51 -17.25
N ASP A 147 -15.75 -18.02 -17.24
CA ASP A 147 -16.94 -18.73 -16.73
C ASP A 147 -16.89 -19.14 -15.25
N ARG A 148 -15.90 -18.63 -14.49
CA ARG A 148 -15.86 -18.82 -13.04
C ARG A 148 -16.69 -17.73 -12.36
N PRO A 149 -17.61 -18.10 -11.45
CA PRO A 149 -18.38 -17.11 -10.73
C PRO A 149 -17.47 -16.21 -9.91
N ALA A 150 -17.89 -14.95 -9.74
CA ALA A 150 -17.28 -14.01 -8.80
C ALA A 150 -17.20 -14.68 -7.41
N LEU A 151 -15.99 -14.95 -6.93
CA LEU A 151 -15.78 -15.52 -5.60
C LEU A 151 -15.67 -14.39 -4.58
N ASN A 152 -16.68 -14.29 -3.72
CA ASN A 152 -16.66 -13.40 -2.58
C ASN A 152 -16.43 -14.23 -1.30
N THR A 153 -15.24 -14.07 -0.73
CA THR A 153 -14.81 -14.70 0.52
C THR A 153 -15.37 -14.02 1.77
N GLY A 154 -16.06 -12.89 1.60
CA GLY A 154 -16.64 -12.10 2.68
C GLY A 154 -15.66 -11.16 3.39
N LEU A 155 -14.36 -11.19 3.05
CA LEU A 155 -13.34 -10.31 3.66
C LEU A 155 -13.45 -8.85 3.20
N GLU A 156 -13.10 -7.92 4.08
CA GLU A 156 -13.02 -6.49 3.76
C GLU A 156 -11.71 -6.18 3.01
N ARG A 157 -11.80 -5.45 1.89
CA ARG A 157 -10.62 -4.95 1.17
C ARG A 157 -9.87 -3.97 2.08
N LEU A 158 -8.54 -4.11 2.15
CA LEU A 158 -7.69 -3.15 2.83
C LEU A 158 -7.77 -1.76 2.17
N PRO A 159 -7.98 -0.70 2.96
CA PRO A 159 -7.82 0.67 2.46
C PRO A 159 -6.35 0.96 2.15
N ASP A 160 -6.12 2.00 1.35
CA ASP A 160 -4.78 2.36 0.88
C ASP A 160 -3.81 2.67 2.03
N GLU A 161 -4.31 3.26 3.12
CA GLU A 161 -3.53 3.51 4.33
C GLU A 161 -2.97 2.21 4.94
N GLN A 162 -3.82 1.18 5.09
CA GLN A 162 -3.41 -0.11 5.65
C GLN A 162 -2.56 -0.90 4.66
N LEU A 163 -2.79 -0.75 3.34
CA LEU A 163 -1.88 -1.31 2.33
C LEU A 163 -0.47 -0.73 2.47
N ILE A 164 -0.33 0.59 2.68
CA ILE A 164 0.98 1.22 2.89
C ILE A 164 1.63 0.68 4.17
N GLN A 165 0.88 0.53 5.26
CA GLN A 165 1.40 -0.05 6.51
C GLN A 165 1.88 -1.48 6.31
N LEU A 166 1.12 -2.31 5.58
CA LEU A 166 1.50 -3.68 5.22
C LEU A 166 2.79 -3.70 4.39
N PHE A 167 2.89 -2.89 3.34
CA PHE A 167 4.09 -2.83 2.51
C PHE A 167 5.32 -2.38 3.31
N ARG A 168 5.18 -1.39 4.19
CA ARG A 168 6.25 -0.98 5.11
C ARG A 168 6.67 -2.13 6.02
N LEU A 169 5.71 -2.85 6.60
CA LEU A 169 5.97 -4.00 7.47
C LEU A 169 6.78 -5.07 6.74
N ILE A 170 6.34 -5.45 5.53
CA ILE A 170 7.04 -6.41 4.68
C ILE A 170 8.47 -5.97 4.38
N ARG A 171 8.69 -4.69 4.05
CA ARG A 171 10.04 -4.19 3.76
C ARG A 171 10.95 -4.24 5.00
N LEU A 172 10.45 -3.86 6.18
CA LEU A 172 11.22 -3.95 7.42
C LEU A 172 11.53 -5.40 7.81
N ALA A 173 10.57 -6.30 7.67
CA ALA A 173 10.75 -7.73 7.92
C ALA A 173 11.84 -8.32 7.01
N ARG A 174 11.84 -7.97 5.72
CA ARG A 174 12.90 -8.39 4.79
C ARG A 174 14.28 -7.87 5.20
N ARG A 175 14.39 -6.59 5.56
CA ARG A 175 15.64 -5.99 6.05
C ARG A 175 16.15 -6.65 7.33
N LEU A 176 15.24 -7.01 8.24
CA LEU A 176 15.57 -7.76 9.46
C LEU A 176 16.13 -9.14 9.13
N ILE A 177 15.49 -9.87 8.22
CA ILE A 177 15.95 -11.20 7.77
C ILE A 177 17.32 -11.09 7.10
N GLU A 178 17.51 -10.14 6.19
CA GLU A 178 18.81 -9.87 5.55
C GLU A 178 19.90 -9.68 6.62
N LYS A 179 19.67 -8.82 7.62
CA LYS A 179 20.60 -8.58 8.73
C LYS A 179 20.86 -9.81 9.62
N MET A 180 19.88 -10.69 9.81
CA MET A 180 20.07 -11.93 10.56
C MET A 180 20.89 -12.98 9.79
N LEU A 181 20.99 -12.87 8.46
CA LEU A 181 21.79 -13.78 7.61
C LEU A 181 23.24 -13.31 7.44
N GLU A 182 23.52 -12.00 7.55
CA GLU A 182 24.88 -11.42 7.47
C GLU A 182 25.94 -12.01 8.44
N PRO A 183 25.63 -12.49 9.67
CA PRO A 183 26.65 -13.04 10.59
C PRO A 183 27.33 -14.32 10.10
N SER A 184 26.79 -15.00 9.08
CA SER A 184 27.24 -16.33 8.65
C SER A 184 28.35 -16.30 7.58
N LEU A 185 28.80 -15.14 7.12
CA LEU A 185 29.79 -15.01 6.03
C LEU A 185 31.21 -14.64 6.48
N ALA A 186 31.45 -14.46 7.79
CA ALA A 186 32.81 -14.31 8.30
C ALA A 186 33.55 -15.66 8.19
N PRO A 187 34.68 -15.75 7.45
CA PRO A 187 35.48 -16.97 7.42
C PRO A 187 35.98 -17.28 8.83
N PRO A 188 36.10 -18.56 9.23
CA PRO A 188 36.75 -18.89 10.49
C PRO A 188 38.18 -18.34 10.44
N GLU A 189 38.51 -17.45 11.38
CA GLU A 189 39.87 -16.97 11.56
C GLU A 189 40.80 -18.18 11.64
N ALA A 190 41.73 -18.25 10.69
CA ALA A 190 42.82 -19.22 10.73
C ALA A 190 43.66 -18.89 11.97
N LEU A 191 43.40 -19.62 13.06
CA LEU A 191 44.26 -19.68 14.24
C LEU A 191 45.69 -19.97 13.75
N SER A 192 46.54 -18.96 13.85
CA SER A 192 47.99 -19.07 13.66
C SER A 192 48.66 -19.55 14.94
#